data_AF-A0A972MSL9-F1
#
_entry.id   AF-A0A972MSL9-F1
#
_cell.length_a   1.000
_cell.length_b   1.000
_cell.length_c   1.000
_cell.angle_alpha   90.00
_cell.angle_beta   90.00
_cell.angle_gamma   90.00
#
_symmetry.space_group_name_H-M   'P 1'
#
loop_
_entity.id
_entity.type
_entity.pdbx_description
1 polymer ?
#
loop_
_entity_poly.entity_id
_entity_poly.type
_entity_poly.pdbx_seq_one_letter_code
_entity_poly.pdbx_strand_id
1 'polypeptide(L)'
;MRIFLLILPLFLLAAPCSKCDLNRAEMKCNYYVAKKGEKAYAKECLDYAEYLDSTKVYGKAAWYYLLGLAPKKAFAAAQKAVQMNEGYAYEYMGDVALMRGEEQKAREYYKKFKRSVGNTEFFTSRSFEVLQKLYPNFDVKKARELMK
;
A
#
# COMPACT_ATOMS: atom_id res chain seq x y z
N MET A 1 -64.07 20.10 4.86
CA MET A 1 -62.93 19.29 5.35
C MET A 1 -62.02 18.97 4.17
N ARG A 2 -60.84 19.61 4.07
CA ARG A 2 -59.80 19.30 3.07
C ARG A 2 -58.72 18.48 3.75
N ILE A 3 -58.53 17.24 3.31
CA ILE A 3 -57.48 16.34 3.78
C ILE A 3 -56.18 16.75 3.07
N PHE A 4 -55.24 17.32 3.80
CA PHE A 4 -53.88 17.59 3.33
C PHE A 4 -53.11 16.25 3.30
N LEU A 5 -52.93 15.68 2.12
CA LEU A 5 -52.00 14.57 1.90
C LEU A 5 -50.57 15.13 1.96
N LEU A 6 -49.94 15.04 3.14
CA LEU A 6 -48.51 15.24 3.32
C LEU A 6 -47.76 14.10 2.63
N ILE A 7 -47.33 14.34 1.39
CA ILE A 7 -46.33 13.50 0.71
C ILE A 7 -44.99 13.81 1.36
N LEU A 8 -44.60 13.01 2.36
CA LEU A 8 -43.24 13.01 2.88
C LEU A 8 -42.31 12.60 1.73
N PRO A 9 -41.31 13.42 1.34
CA PRO A 9 -40.31 12.95 0.41
C PRO A 9 -39.52 11.87 1.14
N LEU A 10 -39.64 10.64 0.64
CA LEU A 10 -38.82 9.51 1.04
C LEU A 10 -37.38 9.85 0.61
N PHE A 11 -36.67 10.65 1.41
CA PHE A 11 -35.22 10.72 1.35
C PHE A 11 -34.73 9.33 1.75
N LEU A 12 -34.50 8.50 0.74
CA LEU A 12 -33.70 7.28 0.84
C LEU A 12 -32.30 7.70 1.30
N LEU A 13 -32.13 7.82 2.61
CA LEU A 13 -30.83 7.81 3.25
C LEU A 13 -30.23 6.45 2.96
N ALA A 14 -29.50 6.36 1.83
CA ALA A 14 -28.68 5.21 1.53
C ALA A 14 -27.78 4.98 2.75
N ALA A 15 -27.94 3.84 3.42
CA ALA A 15 -27.09 3.49 4.54
C ALA A 15 -25.62 3.58 4.10
N PRO A 16 -24.73 4.14 4.94
CA PRO A 16 -23.31 4.26 4.59
C PRO A 16 -22.76 2.86 4.29
N CYS A 17 -22.42 2.62 3.02
CA CYS A 17 -21.85 1.36 2.57
C CYS A 17 -20.34 1.38 2.87
N SER A 18 -19.96 0.89 4.05
CA SER A 18 -18.55 0.82 4.47
C SER A 18 -17.65 0.11 3.46
N LYS A 19 -18.15 -0.92 2.76
CA LYS A 19 -17.43 -1.59 1.66
C LYS A 19 -17.28 -0.71 0.41
N CYS A 20 -18.26 0.13 0.11
CA CYS A 20 -18.21 1.04 -1.03
C CYS A 20 -17.18 2.14 -0.82
N ASP A 21 -17.03 2.62 0.42
CA ASP A 21 -16.01 3.59 0.78
C ASP A 21 -14.60 3.01 0.69
N LEU A 22 -14.42 1.74 1.08
CA LEU A 22 -13.15 1.03 0.92
C LEU A 22 -12.75 0.79 -0.54
N ASN A 23 -13.69 0.33 -1.39
CA ASN A 23 -13.42 0.16 -2.81
C ASN A 23 -13.06 1.50 -3.47
N ARG A 24 -13.75 2.57 -3.09
CA ARG A 24 -13.45 3.93 -3.56
C ARG A 24 -12.06 4.37 -3.11
N ALA A 25 -11.68 4.11 -1.86
CA ALA A 25 -10.35 4.41 -1.33
C ALA A 25 -9.26 3.65 -2.10
N GLU A 26 -9.44 2.35 -2.33
CA GLU A 26 -8.53 1.53 -3.14
C GLU A 26 -8.37 2.08 -4.55
N MET A 27 -9.47 2.37 -5.25
CA MET A 27 -9.44 2.89 -6.62
C MET A 27 -8.71 4.24 -6.69
N LYS A 28 -9.01 5.16 -5.77
CA LYS A 28 -8.35 6.46 -5.70
C LYS A 28 -6.87 6.32 -5.42
N CYS A 29 -6.48 5.49 -4.44
CA CYS A 29 -5.07 5.22 -4.16
C CYS A 29 -4.35 4.68 -5.40
N ASN A 30 -4.91 3.68 -6.08
CA ASN A 30 -4.28 3.08 -7.26
C ASN A 30 -4.13 4.06 -8.42
N TYR A 31 -5.15 4.90 -8.65
CA TYR A 31 -5.12 5.85 -9.75
C TYR A 31 -4.26 7.08 -9.46
N TYR A 32 -4.50 7.77 -8.35
CA TYR A 32 -3.82 9.03 -8.06
C TYR A 32 -2.42 8.80 -7.49
N VAL A 33 -2.25 7.85 -6.57
CA VAL A 33 -0.95 7.61 -5.94
C VAL A 33 -0.11 6.64 -6.76
N ALA A 34 -0.57 5.40 -6.96
CA ALA A 34 0.26 4.36 -7.58
C ALA A 34 0.52 4.62 -9.08
N LYS A 35 -0.42 5.24 -9.81
CA LYS A 35 -0.24 5.54 -11.23
C LYS A 35 0.32 6.94 -11.47
N LYS A 36 -0.18 7.97 -10.79
CA LYS A 36 0.24 9.37 -11.04
C LYS A 36 1.29 9.91 -10.06
N GLY A 37 1.46 9.32 -8.88
CA GLY A 37 2.38 9.83 -7.84
C GLY A 37 1.84 11.03 -7.06
N GLU A 38 0.52 11.26 -7.09
CA GLU A 38 -0.12 12.41 -6.43
C GLU A 38 -0.28 12.17 -4.92
N LYS A 39 0.68 12.66 -4.14
CA LYS A 39 0.75 12.49 -2.67
C LYS A 39 -0.46 13.04 -1.92
N ALA A 40 -1.23 13.96 -2.51
CA ALA A 40 -2.45 14.50 -1.92
C ALA A 40 -3.50 13.40 -1.62
N TYR A 41 -3.42 12.27 -2.33
CA TYR A 41 -4.31 11.12 -2.17
C TYR A 41 -3.72 9.99 -1.30
N ALA A 42 -2.66 10.27 -0.53
CA ALA A 42 -2.03 9.27 0.34
C ALA A 42 -2.99 8.77 1.44
N LYS A 43 -3.95 9.61 1.88
CA LYS A 43 -4.94 9.21 2.89
C LYS A 43 -5.80 8.05 2.41
N GLU A 44 -6.21 8.05 1.15
CA GLU A 44 -7.01 6.96 0.57
C GLU A 44 -6.24 5.63 0.60
N CYS A 45 -4.92 5.67 0.43
CA CYS A 45 -4.08 4.49 0.59
C CYS A 45 -4.04 4.01 2.05
N LEU A 46 -3.94 4.94 3.01
CA LEU A 46 -3.93 4.62 4.44
C LEU A 46 -5.25 4.01 4.90
N ASP A 47 -6.39 4.58 4.53
CA ASP A 47 -7.71 4.07 4.90
C ASP A 47 -7.88 2.61 4.43
N TYR A 48 -7.42 2.30 3.21
CA TYR A 48 -7.45 0.94 2.69
C TYR A 48 -6.39 0.03 3.32
N ALA A 49 -5.18 0.53 3.59
CA ALA A 49 -4.13 -0.24 4.27
C ALA A 49 -4.55 -0.68 5.68
N GLU A 50 -5.20 0.21 6.44
CA GLU A 50 -5.68 -0.08 7.80
C GLU A 50 -6.75 -1.16 7.80
N TYR A 51 -7.67 -1.12 6.82
CA TYR A 51 -8.63 -2.20 6.62
C TYR A 51 -7.93 -3.54 6.33
N LEU A 52 -6.96 -3.57 5.41
CA LEU A 52 -6.21 -4.79 5.08
C LEU A 52 -5.43 -5.34 6.29
N ASP A 53 -4.77 -4.48 7.06
CA ASP A 53 -4.01 -4.86 8.27
C ASP A 53 -4.97 -5.42 9.35
N SER A 54 -6.13 -4.79 9.55
CA SER A 54 -7.15 -5.27 10.51
C SER A 54 -7.74 -6.64 10.13
N THR A 55 -7.80 -6.94 8.83
CA THR A 55 -8.27 -8.21 8.28
C THR A 55 -7.15 -9.21 8.00
N LYS A 56 -5.93 -8.92 8.48
CA LYS A 56 -4.74 -9.77 8.41
C LYS A 56 -4.20 -10.04 7.01
N VAL A 57 -4.52 -9.17 6.04
CA VAL A 57 -3.97 -9.21 4.67
C VAL A 57 -2.69 -8.36 4.63
N TYR A 58 -1.65 -8.82 5.34
CA TYR A 58 -0.53 -7.98 5.72
C TYR A 58 0.39 -7.57 4.57
N GLY A 59 0.68 -8.45 3.60
CA GLY A 59 1.57 -8.07 2.50
C GLY A 59 0.95 -7.00 1.61
N LYS A 60 -0.36 -7.10 1.32
CA LYS A 60 -1.09 -6.02 0.64
C LYS A 60 -1.15 -4.76 1.50
N ALA A 61 -1.38 -4.88 2.80
CA ALA A 61 -1.36 -3.72 3.72
C ALA A 61 0.00 -3.00 3.69
N ALA A 62 1.11 -3.73 3.68
CA ALA A 62 2.45 -3.15 3.62
C ALA A 62 2.66 -2.27 2.38
N TRP A 63 2.23 -2.76 1.21
CA TRP A 63 2.27 -1.97 -0.03
C TRP A 63 1.43 -0.70 0.06
N TYR A 64 0.18 -0.79 0.53
CA TYR A 64 -0.68 0.40 0.64
C TYR A 64 -0.21 1.38 1.72
N TYR A 65 0.46 0.93 2.78
CA TYR A 65 1.14 1.82 3.71
C TYR A 65 2.34 2.54 3.06
N LEU A 66 3.09 1.88 2.16
CA LEU A 66 4.13 2.55 1.38
C LEU A 66 3.52 3.63 0.47
N LEU A 67 2.43 3.33 -0.22
CA LEU A 67 1.71 4.32 -1.02
C LEU A 67 1.15 5.47 -0.16
N GLY A 68 0.67 5.15 1.03
CA GLY A 68 0.16 6.09 2.03
C GLY A 68 1.23 6.87 2.80
N LEU A 69 2.49 6.84 2.35
CA LEU A 69 3.62 7.57 2.98
C LEU A 69 3.87 7.18 4.45
N ALA A 70 3.57 5.94 4.83
CA ALA A 70 3.72 5.42 6.19
C ALA A 70 4.72 4.24 6.27
N PRO A 71 6.02 4.47 5.99
CA PRO A 71 7.02 3.39 5.89
C PRO A 71 7.23 2.62 7.20
N LYS A 72 6.97 3.22 8.37
CA LYS A 72 7.00 2.51 9.66
C LYS A 72 5.89 1.47 9.77
N LYS A 73 4.65 1.82 9.39
CA LYS A 73 3.52 0.89 9.35
C LYS A 73 3.73 -0.18 8.28
N ALA A 74 4.25 0.21 7.11
CA ALA A 74 4.60 -0.72 6.03
C ALA A 74 5.58 -1.81 6.49
N PHE A 75 6.65 -1.41 7.18
CA PHE A 75 7.63 -2.36 7.71
C PHE A 75 7.01 -3.34 8.72
N ALA A 76 6.19 -2.84 9.64
CA ALA A 76 5.52 -3.68 10.63
C ALA A 76 4.56 -4.68 9.97
N ALA A 77 3.77 -4.24 8.98
CA ALA A 77 2.90 -5.12 8.21
C ALA A 77 3.70 -6.16 7.42
N ALA A 78 4.80 -5.77 6.77
CA ALA A 78 5.67 -6.69 6.03
C ALA A 78 6.28 -7.77 6.95
N GLN A 79 6.65 -7.43 8.18
CA GLN A 79 7.11 -8.41 9.18
C GLN A 79 6.03 -9.45 9.50
N LYS A 80 4.78 -9.03 9.70
CA LYS A 80 3.65 -9.95 9.93
C LYS A 80 3.39 -10.83 8.69
N ALA A 81 3.49 -10.26 7.49
CA ALA A 81 3.32 -10.98 6.23
C ALA A 81 4.36 -12.10 6.08
N VAL A 82 5.64 -11.79 6.33
CA VAL A 82 6.71 -12.80 6.32
C VAL A 82 6.47 -13.92 7.34
N GLN A 83 5.96 -13.60 8.54
CA GLN A 83 5.57 -14.60 9.53
C GLN A 83 4.43 -15.51 9.05
N MET A 84 3.62 -15.05 8.10
CA MET A 84 2.56 -15.82 7.44
C MET A 84 3.02 -16.50 6.14
N ASN A 85 4.33 -16.65 5.93
CA ASN A 85 4.95 -17.21 4.73
C ASN A 85 4.72 -16.41 3.44
N GLU A 86 4.36 -15.13 3.54
CA GLU A 86 4.30 -14.21 2.39
C GLU A 86 5.70 -13.66 2.09
N GLY A 87 6.59 -14.53 1.58
CA GLY A 87 8.01 -14.19 1.36
C GLY A 87 8.27 -13.05 0.39
N TYR A 88 7.29 -12.67 -0.45
CA TYR A 88 7.39 -11.48 -1.28
C TYR A 88 7.51 -10.19 -0.45
N ALA A 89 6.98 -10.16 0.78
CA ALA A 89 7.00 -8.99 1.65
C ALA A 89 8.41 -8.61 2.15
N TYR A 90 9.41 -9.47 1.96
CA TYR A 90 10.81 -9.07 2.14
C TYR A 90 11.21 -7.90 1.23
N GLU A 91 10.59 -7.74 0.05
CA GLU A 91 10.81 -6.58 -0.82
C GLU A 91 10.51 -5.28 -0.08
N TYR A 92 9.32 -5.16 0.52
CA TYR A 92 8.90 -3.96 1.25
C TYR A 92 9.79 -3.65 2.46
N MET A 93 10.31 -4.68 3.13
CA MET A 93 11.29 -4.49 4.21
C MET A 93 12.60 -3.90 3.66
N GLY A 94 13.06 -4.40 2.51
CA GLY A 94 14.23 -3.89 1.80
C GLY A 94 14.05 -2.43 1.37
N ASP A 95 12.87 -2.11 0.83
CA ASP A 95 12.54 -0.76 0.38
C ASP A 95 12.57 0.24 1.53
N VAL A 96 11.94 -0.10 2.67
CA VAL A 96 11.96 0.76 3.86
C VAL A 96 13.37 0.89 4.43
N ALA A 97 14.15 -0.19 4.47
CA ALA A 97 15.55 -0.13 4.91
C ALA A 97 16.37 0.79 4.02
N LEU A 98 16.18 0.72 2.70
CA LEU A 98 16.87 1.59 1.75
C LEU A 98 16.47 3.06 1.93
N MET A 99 15.19 3.37 2.12
CA MET A 99 14.73 4.73 2.44
C MET A 99 15.38 5.28 3.72
N ARG A 100 15.69 4.42 4.69
CA ARG A 100 16.37 4.82 5.94
C ARG A 100 17.90 4.93 5.81
N GLY A 101 18.46 4.65 4.64
CA GLY A 101 19.92 4.56 4.44
C GLY A 101 20.55 3.31 5.04
N GLU A 102 19.76 2.30 5.41
CA GLU A 102 20.21 1.05 6.01
C GLU A 102 20.61 0.03 4.93
N GLU A 103 21.59 0.37 4.09
CA GLU A 103 21.92 -0.38 2.86
C GLU A 103 22.19 -1.87 3.09
N GLN A 104 22.93 -2.21 4.16
CA GLN A 104 23.26 -3.60 4.45
C GLN A 104 22.02 -4.43 4.77
N LYS A 105 21.08 -3.88 5.54
CA LYS A 105 19.80 -4.55 5.82
C LYS A 105 18.93 -4.62 4.58
N ALA A 106 18.92 -3.57 3.75
CA ALA A 106 18.19 -3.60 2.49
C ALA A 106 18.68 -4.74 1.59
N ARG A 107 20.00 -4.92 1.46
CA ARG A 107 20.62 -6.05 0.74
C ARG A 107 20.18 -7.40 1.31
N GLU A 108 20.18 -7.55 2.64
CA GLU A 108 19.76 -8.80 3.29
C GLU A 108 18.29 -9.13 3.00
N TYR A 109 17.40 -8.14 3.06
CA TYR A 109 15.99 -8.32 2.75
C TYR A 109 15.77 -8.63 1.27
N TYR A 110 16.40 -7.91 0.35
CA TYR A 110 16.31 -8.21 -1.07
C TYR A 110 16.85 -9.60 -1.43
N LYS A 111 17.91 -10.06 -0.74
CA LYS A 111 18.40 -11.44 -0.89
C LYS A 111 17.38 -12.47 -0.42
N LYS A 112 16.69 -12.22 0.69
CA LYS A 112 15.62 -13.11 1.18
C LYS A 112 14.43 -13.10 0.23
N PHE A 113 14.02 -11.93 -0.25
CA PHE A 113 12.98 -11.77 -1.26
C PHE A 113 13.26 -12.60 -2.52
N LYS A 114 14.45 -12.44 -3.12
CA LYS A 114 14.89 -13.23 -4.29
C LYS A 114 14.84 -14.73 -4.06
N ARG A 115 15.24 -15.19 -2.87
CA ARG A 115 15.14 -16.62 -2.49
C ARG A 115 13.69 -17.09 -2.36
N SER A 116 12.79 -16.23 -1.90
CA SER A 116 11.38 -16.57 -1.70
C SER A 116 10.56 -16.59 -2.99
N VAL A 117 10.81 -15.70 -3.95
CA VAL A 117 9.98 -15.57 -5.17
C VAL A 117 10.69 -15.97 -6.47
N GLY A 118 12.00 -16.21 -6.43
CA GLY A 118 12.78 -16.54 -7.63
C GLY A 118 12.97 -15.32 -8.53
N ASN A 119 12.15 -15.20 -9.58
CA ASN A 119 12.21 -14.07 -10.51
C ASN A 119 11.59 -12.81 -9.88
N THR A 120 12.43 -11.84 -9.55
CA THR A 120 12.06 -10.60 -8.87
C THR A 120 11.60 -9.48 -9.80
N GLU A 121 11.86 -9.59 -11.11
CA GLU A 121 11.64 -8.51 -12.08
C GLU A 121 10.15 -8.18 -12.25
N PHE A 122 9.30 -9.21 -12.14
CA PHE A 122 7.84 -9.08 -12.19
C PHE A 122 7.28 -8.20 -11.06
N PHE A 123 7.88 -8.27 -9.88
CA PHE A 123 7.38 -7.60 -8.67
C PHE A 123 7.93 -6.17 -8.52
N THR A 124 9.19 -5.96 -8.91
CA THR A 124 9.98 -4.80 -8.45
C THR A 124 9.98 -3.63 -9.42
N SER A 125 9.89 -3.89 -10.72
CA SER A 125 10.10 -2.85 -11.75
C SER A 125 9.12 -1.69 -11.60
N ARG A 126 7.83 -2.01 -11.41
CA ARG A 126 6.78 -0.99 -11.23
C ARG A 126 6.79 -0.40 -9.83
N SER A 127 7.05 -1.22 -8.80
CA SER A 127 7.07 -0.77 -7.41
C SER A 127 8.13 0.30 -7.19
N PHE A 128 9.35 0.07 -7.68
CA PHE A 128 10.48 1.00 -7.51
C PHE A 128 10.24 2.36 -8.17
N GLU A 129 9.66 2.40 -9.37
CA GLU A 129 9.34 3.65 -10.05
C GLU A 129 8.29 4.47 -9.30
N VAL A 130 7.31 3.80 -8.70
CA VAL A 130 6.32 4.46 -7.84
C VAL A 130 6.99 4.99 -6.59
N LEU A 131 7.80 4.18 -5.92
CA LEU A 131 8.49 4.58 -4.69
C LEU A 131 9.44 5.76 -4.91
N GLN A 132 10.14 5.84 -6.04
CA GLN A 132 10.97 7.01 -6.37
C GLN A 132 10.19 8.32 -6.46
N LYS A 133 8.97 8.27 -7.01
CA LYS A 133 8.08 9.45 -7.07
C LYS A 133 7.60 9.85 -5.68
N LEU A 134 7.35 8.86 -4.82
CA LEU A 134 6.78 9.07 -3.49
C LEU A 134 7.82 9.49 -2.45
N TYR A 135 9.01 8.91 -2.52
CA TYR A 135 10.07 9.02 -1.53
C TYR A 135 11.34 9.57 -2.19
N PRO A 136 11.71 10.84 -1.96
CA PRO A 136 12.89 11.46 -2.56
C PRO A 136 14.21 10.74 -2.23
N ASN A 137 14.24 10.02 -1.11
CA ASN A 137 15.35 9.22 -0.60
C ASN A 137 15.34 7.76 -1.10
N PHE A 138 14.40 7.38 -1.96
CA PHE A 138 14.40 6.05 -2.57
C PHE A 138 15.15 6.07 -3.90
N ASP A 139 16.37 5.52 -3.90
CA ASP A 139 17.19 5.39 -5.10
C ASP A 139 16.92 4.06 -5.82
N VAL A 140 16.23 4.15 -6.97
CA VAL A 140 15.89 3.00 -7.83
C VAL A 140 17.12 2.30 -8.38
N LYS A 141 18.17 3.06 -8.75
CA LYS A 141 19.40 2.45 -9.28
C LYS A 141 20.06 1.63 -8.20
N LYS A 142 20.13 2.17 -6.98
CA LYS A 142 20.65 1.47 -5.81
C LYS A 142 19.79 0.25 -5.45
N ALA A 143 18.47 0.37 -5.42
CA ALA A 143 17.58 -0.77 -5.16
C ALA A 143 17.83 -1.90 -6.16
N ARG A 144 17.90 -1.59 -7.46
CA ARG A 144 18.22 -2.57 -8.52
C ARG A 144 19.60 -3.18 -8.35
N GLU A 145 20.61 -2.42 -7.92
CA GLU A 145 21.95 -2.92 -7.64
C GLU A 145 21.96 -3.91 -6.46
N LEU A 146 21.27 -3.57 -5.36
CA LEU A 146 21.21 -4.41 -4.16
C LEU A 146 20.45 -5.73 -4.37
N MET A 147 19.61 -5.82 -5.41
CA MET A 147 18.88 -7.04 -5.78
C MET A 147 19.64 -8.01 -6.70
N LYS A 148 20.76 -7.58 -7.29
CA LYS A 148 21.61 -8.46 -8.12
C LYS A 148 22.27 -9.53 -7.25
#